data_AF-A0A7W3N3Z6-F1
#
_entry.id   AF-A0A7W3N3Z6-F1
#
_cell.length_a   1.000
_cell.length_b   1.000
_cell.length_c   1.000
_cell.angle_alpha   90.00
_cell.angle_beta   90.00
_cell.angle_gamma   90.00
#
_symmetry.space_group_name_H-M   'P 1'
#
loop_
_entity.id
_entity.type
_entity.pdbx_description
1 polymer ?
#
loop_
_entity_poly.entity_id
_entity_poly.type
_entity_poly.pdbx_seq_one_letter_code
_entity_poly.pdbx_strand_id
1 'polypeptide(L)'
;MIPLILAVAVTLAPSVPSVPSVPPVPPPRSGQWRWPLSPVPAVIRTFDPPSTPWGAGHRGVDLAAAPGRPVYAAGTGRVSFAGHVAGYGVVAITHGRVRTTYLPVEPSVRVGRPVAAGTRIGTVQDRPGHCGLRHCLHWGLRHGLLYLDPLSLLRFQVRLLPIWPPSSPSPYLH
;
A
#
# COMPACT_ATOMS: atom_id res chain seq x y z
N MET A 1 -13.97 -50.18 -64.96
CA MET A 1 -14.63 -49.63 -63.75
C MET A 1 -13.58 -49.43 -62.67
N ILE A 2 -13.37 -48.19 -62.21
CA ILE A 2 -12.99 -47.73 -60.85
C ILE A 2 -12.71 -46.21 -61.02
N PRO A 3 -13.51 -45.27 -60.45
CA PRO A 3 -13.22 -43.85 -60.51
C PRO A 3 -12.30 -43.45 -59.35
N LEU A 4 -11.27 -42.64 -59.64
CA LEU A 4 -10.37 -42.07 -58.64
C LEU A 4 -10.98 -40.74 -58.14
N ILE A 5 -11.42 -40.71 -56.89
CA ILE A 5 -11.98 -39.50 -56.24
C ILE A 5 -10.83 -38.76 -55.55
N LEU A 6 -10.54 -37.54 -56.02
CA LEU A 6 -9.58 -36.63 -55.41
C LEU A 6 -10.26 -35.91 -54.24
N ALA A 7 -9.88 -36.21 -53.00
CA ALA A 7 -10.37 -35.52 -51.81
C ALA A 7 -9.51 -34.28 -51.53
N VAL A 8 -10.09 -33.08 -51.68
CA VAL A 8 -9.46 -31.81 -51.29
C VAL A 8 -9.70 -31.60 -49.80
N ALA A 9 -8.65 -31.67 -48.99
CA ALA A 9 -8.71 -31.38 -47.57
C ALA A 9 -8.61 -29.86 -47.34
N VAL A 10 -9.71 -29.24 -46.93
CA VAL A 10 -9.74 -27.82 -46.52
C VAL A 10 -9.36 -27.74 -45.04
N THR A 11 -8.17 -27.25 -44.74
CA THR A 11 -7.73 -26.99 -43.36
C THR A 11 -8.25 -25.64 -42.88
N LEU A 12 -9.20 -25.61 -41.93
CA LEU A 12 -9.57 -24.38 -41.23
C LEU A 12 -8.50 -24.04 -40.17
N ALA A 13 -7.87 -22.88 -40.32
CA ALA A 13 -6.98 -22.34 -39.29
C ALA A 13 -7.80 -21.79 -38.10
N PRO A 14 -7.38 -22.03 -36.84
CA PRO A 14 -8.07 -21.49 -35.68
C PRO A 14 -7.85 -19.98 -35.55
N SER A 15 -8.94 -19.23 -35.47
CA SER A 15 -8.92 -17.79 -35.17
C SER A 15 -8.55 -17.56 -33.70
N VAL A 16 -7.40 -16.93 -33.45
CA VAL A 16 -6.98 -16.55 -32.11
C VAL A 16 -7.78 -15.30 -31.68
N PRO A 17 -8.53 -15.33 -30.56
CA PRO A 17 -9.25 -14.16 -30.10
C PRO A 17 -8.27 -13.07 -29.66
N SER A 18 -8.39 -11.88 -30.25
CA SER A 18 -7.65 -10.69 -29.85
C SER A 18 -8.06 -10.29 -28.43
N VAL A 19 -7.16 -10.43 -27.46
CA VAL A 19 -7.38 -9.96 -26.09
C VAL A 19 -7.39 -8.43 -26.11
N PRO A 20 -8.44 -7.76 -25.58
CA PRO A 20 -8.48 -6.30 -25.52
C PRO A 20 -7.28 -5.79 -24.69
N SER A 21 -6.51 -4.89 -25.31
CA SER A 21 -5.37 -4.24 -24.65
C SER A 21 -5.88 -3.33 -23.53
N VAL A 22 -5.65 -3.72 -22.28
CA VAL A 22 -5.94 -2.87 -21.11
C VAL A 22 -4.98 -1.67 -21.19
N PRO A 23 -5.48 -0.42 -21.19
CA PRO A 23 -4.60 0.74 -21.23
C PRO A 23 -3.62 0.70 -20.05
N PRO A 24 -2.34 1.07 -20.25
CA PRO A 24 -1.37 1.09 -19.18
C PRO A 24 -1.85 2.04 -18.09
N VAL A 25 -2.06 1.50 -16.88
CA VAL A 25 -2.34 2.32 -15.69
C VAL A 25 -1.17 3.29 -15.55
N PRO A 26 -1.40 4.62 -15.54
CA PRO A 26 -0.33 5.58 -15.40
C PRO A 26 0.48 5.24 -14.14
N PRO A 27 1.82 5.35 -14.19
CA PRO A 27 2.63 5.07 -13.01
C PRO A 27 2.12 5.96 -11.89
N PRO A 28 2.03 5.42 -10.67
CA PRO A 28 1.63 6.23 -9.55
C PRO A 28 2.47 7.47 -9.39
N ARG A 29 1.83 8.57 -9.01
CA ARG A 29 2.56 9.72 -8.47
C ARG A 29 3.26 9.26 -7.20
N SER A 30 4.56 9.04 -7.31
CA SER A 30 5.47 8.87 -6.18
C SER A 30 5.38 10.11 -5.29
N GLY A 31 5.10 9.93 -3.99
CA GLY A 31 5.32 10.98 -2.98
C GLY A 31 4.15 11.34 -2.06
N GLN A 32 2.90 10.93 -2.35
CA GLN A 32 1.79 11.16 -1.41
C GLN A 32 1.56 9.94 -0.53
N TRP A 33 2.18 9.96 0.63
CA TRP A 33 1.91 8.99 1.70
C TRP A 33 0.70 9.42 2.51
N ARG A 34 -0.07 8.44 3.01
CA ARG A 34 -1.28 8.66 3.80
C ARG A 34 -1.32 7.69 4.97
N TRP A 35 -2.07 8.07 6.00
CA TRP A 35 -2.39 7.16 7.08
C TRP A 35 -3.09 5.89 6.54
N PRO A 36 -2.77 4.70 7.07
CA PRO A 36 -3.38 3.45 6.63
C PRO A 36 -4.78 3.22 7.20
N LEU A 37 -5.27 4.13 8.05
CA LEU A 37 -6.59 4.13 8.65
C LEU A 37 -7.22 5.51 8.47
N SER A 38 -8.56 5.55 8.41
CA SER A 38 -9.36 6.77 8.41
C SER A 38 -10.47 6.65 9.47
N PRO A 39 -10.78 7.71 10.24
CA PRO A 39 -9.99 8.94 10.43
C PRO A 39 -8.58 8.65 11.00
N VAL A 40 -7.74 9.68 11.10
CA VAL A 40 -6.37 9.55 11.64
C VAL A 40 -6.42 8.85 13.02
N PRO A 41 -5.73 7.72 13.20
CA PRO A 41 -5.78 6.95 14.44
C PRO A 41 -4.81 7.52 15.49
N ALA A 42 -5.09 7.25 16.76
CA ALA A 42 -4.10 7.43 17.82
C ALA A 42 -2.96 6.40 17.66
N VAL A 43 -1.72 6.85 17.83
CA VAL A 43 -0.56 5.97 17.95
C VAL A 43 -0.51 5.48 19.40
N ILE A 44 -0.65 4.17 19.61
CA ILE A 44 -0.67 3.57 20.96
C ILE A 44 0.65 2.89 21.33
N ARG A 45 1.50 2.63 20.34
CA ARG A 45 2.89 2.20 20.54
C ARG A 45 3.76 2.74 19.42
N THR A 46 4.84 3.43 19.79
CA THR A 46 5.79 4.06 18.86
C THR A 46 6.82 3.06 18.34
N PHE A 47 7.51 3.46 17.27
CA PHE A 47 8.68 2.73 16.77
C PHE A 47 9.79 2.70 17.80
N ASP A 48 10.39 1.53 17.97
CA ASP A 48 11.48 1.25 18.92
C ASP A 48 12.42 0.24 18.25
N PRO A 49 13.41 0.69 17.45
CA PRO A 49 14.21 -0.22 16.65
C PRO A 49 15.03 -1.17 17.54
N PRO A 50 15.09 -2.47 17.20
CA PRO A 50 15.93 -3.38 17.96
C PRO A 50 17.41 -3.05 17.72
N SER A 51 18.22 -3.11 18.79
CA SER A 51 19.67 -2.85 18.73
C SER A 51 20.46 -3.90 17.93
N THR A 52 19.86 -5.07 17.73
CA THR A 52 20.36 -6.14 16.87
C THR A 52 19.24 -6.64 15.95
N PRO A 53 19.53 -7.30 14.82
CA PRO A 53 18.49 -7.74 13.88
C PRO A 53 17.37 -8.58 14.55
N TRP A 54 17.75 -9.40 15.52
CA TRP A 54 16.87 -10.32 16.25
C TRP A 54 16.53 -9.86 17.67
N GLY A 55 16.99 -8.68 18.08
CA GLY A 55 16.76 -8.14 19.41
C GLY A 55 15.29 -7.78 19.67
N ALA A 56 15.01 -7.53 20.95
CA ALA A 56 13.75 -6.96 21.38
C ALA A 56 13.58 -5.54 20.83
N GLY A 57 12.33 -5.13 20.62
CA GLY A 57 11.96 -3.82 20.10
C GLY A 57 10.61 -3.87 19.38
N HIS A 58 10.24 -2.74 18.80
CA HIS A 58 9.04 -2.53 18.02
C HIS A 58 9.36 -2.04 16.60
N ARG A 59 9.26 -2.96 15.64
CA ARG A 59 9.66 -2.79 14.22
C ARG A 59 8.63 -2.04 13.36
N GLY A 60 7.82 -1.20 13.98
CA GLY A 60 6.75 -0.41 13.37
C GLY A 60 6.04 0.45 14.42
N VAL A 61 4.81 0.88 14.14
CA VAL A 61 3.93 1.55 15.10
C VAL A 61 2.62 0.79 15.22
N ASP A 62 1.99 0.83 16.39
CA ASP A 62 0.66 0.28 16.59
C ASP A 62 -0.35 1.42 16.65
N LEU A 63 -1.38 1.31 15.83
CA LEU A 63 -2.43 2.32 15.66
C LEU A 63 -3.73 1.80 16.26
N ALA A 64 -4.41 2.61 17.08
CA ALA A 64 -5.70 2.23 17.66
C ALA A 64 -6.73 1.92 16.55
N ALA A 65 -7.26 0.69 16.56
CA ALA A 65 -8.22 0.26 15.56
C ALA A 65 -9.12 -0.86 16.08
N ALA A 66 -10.43 -0.69 15.92
CA ALA A 66 -11.39 -1.75 16.19
C ALA A 66 -11.32 -2.85 15.10
N PRO A 67 -11.71 -4.10 15.43
CA PRO A 67 -11.92 -5.14 14.43
C PRO A 67 -12.87 -4.69 13.30
N GLY A 68 -12.66 -5.21 12.09
CA GLY A 68 -13.45 -4.86 10.91
C GLY A 68 -13.14 -3.47 10.33
N ARG A 69 -12.37 -2.63 11.02
CA ARG A 69 -12.00 -1.29 10.52
C ARG A 69 -11.24 -1.41 9.19
N PRO A 70 -11.64 -0.67 8.12
CA PRO A 70 -10.94 -0.71 6.85
C PRO A 70 -9.48 -0.26 6.95
N VAL A 71 -8.60 -1.01 6.27
CA VAL A 71 -7.18 -0.73 6.15
C VAL A 71 -6.85 -0.36 4.71
N TYR A 72 -6.04 0.68 4.53
CA TYR A 72 -5.70 1.25 3.24
C TYR A 72 -4.18 1.22 2.99
N ALA A 73 -3.79 1.10 1.72
CA ALA A 73 -2.41 1.22 1.31
C ALA A 73 -1.88 2.64 1.62
N ALA A 74 -0.81 2.74 2.40
CA ALA A 74 -0.25 4.03 2.80
C ALA A 74 0.38 4.80 1.62
N GLY A 75 0.88 4.10 0.61
CA GLY A 75 1.45 4.69 -0.60
C GLY A 75 1.16 3.80 -1.79
N THR A 76 1.39 4.29 -3.01
CA THR A 76 1.25 3.43 -4.17
C THR A 76 2.37 2.42 -4.26
N GLY A 77 2.05 1.17 -4.57
CA GLY A 77 3.03 0.15 -4.86
C GLY A 77 2.41 -1.09 -5.46
N ARG A 78 3.11 -2.20 -5.31
CA ARG A 78 2.64 -3.54 -5.67
C ARG A 78 2.57 -4.42 -4.43
N VAL A 79 1.49 -5.16 -4.28
CA VAL A 79 1.34 -6.12 -3.17
C VAL A 79 2.39 -7.22 -3.32
N SER A 80 3.32 -7.26 -2.37
CA SER A 80 4.40 -8.25 -2.29
C SER A 80 4.07 -9.45 -1.41
N PHE A 81 3.08 -9.31 -0.51
CA PHE A 81 2.56 -10.40 0.32
C PHE A 81 1.11 -10.11 0.71
N ALA A 82 0.27 -11.15 0.75
CA ALA A 82 -1.08 -11.12 1.30
C ALA A 82 -1.43 -12.54 1.77
N GLY A 83 -1.44 -12.78 3.08
CA GLY A 83 -1.60 -14.11 3.65
C GLY A 83 -1.37 -14.13 5.16
N HIS A 84 -1.16 -15.32 5.74
CA HIS A 84 -0.96 -15.46 7.19
C HIS A 84 0.51 -15.67 7.55
N VAL A 85 0.95 -15.04 8.64
CA VAL A 85 2.27 -15.24 9.27
C VAL A 85 2.06 -15.38 10.77
N ALA A 86 2.55 -16.48 11.36
CA ALA A 86 2.39 -16.77 12.79
C ALA A 86 0.93 -16.63 13.28
N GLY A 87 -0.04 -17.02 12.45
CA GLY A 87 -1.47 -16.94 12.77
C GLY A 87 -2.14 -15.57 12.54
N TYR A 88 -1.38 -14.52 12.22
CA TYR A 88 -1.94 -13.21 11.89
C TYR A 88 -2.01 -12.98 10.38
N GLY A 89 -3.10 -12.38 9.91
CA GLY A 89 -3.19 -11.91 8.54
C GLY A 89 -2.27 -10.71 8.32
N VAL A 90 -1.53 -10.72 7.22
CA VAL A 90 -0.51 -9.73 6.87
C VAL A 90 -0.68 -9.32 5.41
N VAL A 91 -0.59 -8.01 5.17
CA VAL A 91 -0.38 -7.45 3.83
C VAL A 91 0.97 -6.75 3.81
N ALA A 92 1.76 -6.91 2.75
CA ALA A 92 2.98 -6.13 2.54
C ALA A 92 3.02 -5.54 1.13
N ILE A 93 3.33 -4.26 1.01
CA ILE A 93 3.34 -3.52 -0.27
C ILE A 93 4.75 -2.98 -0.50
N THR A 94 5.29 -3.22 -1.69
CA THR A 94 6.59 -2.67 -2.12
C THR A 94 6.36 -1.41 -2.94
N HIS A 95 7.05 -0.33 -2.58
CA HIS A 95 6.90 1.02 -3.13
C HIS A 95 8.20 1.49 -3.83
N GLY A 96 8.86 0.59 -4.56
CA GLY A 96 10.23 0.78 -5.02
C GLY A 96 11.22 0.26 -3.97
N ARG A 97 12.06 1.13 -3.40
CA ARG A 97 13.12 0.73 -2.46
C ARG A 97 12.62 0.41 -1.04
N VAL A 98 11.40 0.86 -0.70
CA VAL A 98 10.81 0.64 0.63
C VAL A 98 9.61 -0.29 0.58
N ARG A 99 9.34 -0.98 1.70
CA ARG A 99 8.18 -1.86 1.87
C ARG A 99 7.41 -1.48 3.13
N THR A 100 6.10 -1.31 3.00
CA THR A 100 5.19 -1.20 4.16
C THR A 100 4.58 -2.56 4.49
N THR A 101 4.23 -2.79 5.76
CA THR A 101 3.59 -4.03 6.23
C THR A 101 2.44 -3.69 7.18
N TYR A 102 1.34 -4.43 7.09
CA TYR A 102 0.09 -4.19 7.79
C TYR A 102 -0.37 -5.49 8.45
N LEU A 103 -0.56 -5.50 9.77
CA LEU A 103 -1.11 -6.64 10.51
C LEU A 103 -1.79 -6.18 11.82
N PRO A 104 -2.73 -6.93 12.40
CA PRO A 104 -3.41 -8.08 11.82
C PRO A 104 -4.51 -7.64 10.85
N VAL A 105 -4.45 -8.11 9.60
CA VAL A 105 -5.34 -7.69 8.51
C VAL A 105 -5.94 -8.88 7.81
N GLU A 106 -7.27 -8.90 7.65
CA GLU A 106 -7.97 -9.80 6.73
C GLU A 106 -7.80 -9.26 5.30
N PRO A 107 -6.97 -9.88 4.43
CA PRO A 107 -6.61 -9.30 3.15
C PRO A 107 -7.78 -9.31 2.16
N SER A 108 -7.99 -8.20 1.47
CA SER A 108 -8.92 -8.09 0.32
C SER A 108 -8.19 -7.93 -1.03
N VAL A 109 -6.87 -8.12 -1.01
CA VAL A 109 -5.96 -8.02 -2.16
C VAL A 109 -5.10 -9.27 -2.27
N ARG A 110 -4.52 -9.49 -3.45
CA ARG A 110 -3.66 -10.64 -3.76
C ARG A 110 -2.26 -10.17 -4.16
N VAL A 111 -1.26 -11.04 -4.00
CA VAL A 111 0.11 -10.80 -4.44
C VAL A 111 0.13 -10.41 -5.92
N GLY A 112 1.01 -9.46 -6.27
CA GLY A 112 1.15 -8.94 -7.63
C GLY A 112 0.20 -7.79 -7.98
N ARG A 113 -0.88 -7.57 -7.21
CA ARG A 113 -1.84 -6.48 -7.47
C ARG A 113 -1.17 -5.10 -7.34
N PRO A 114 -1.26 -4.20 -8.35
CA PRO A 114 -0.92 -2.80 -8.17
C PRO A 114 -2.00 -2.09 -7.33
N VAL A 115 -1.60 -1.20 -6.43
CA VAL A 115 -2.51 -0.50 -5.51
C VAL A 115 -2.09 0.96 -5.37
N ALA A 116 -2.99 1.92 -5.60
CA ALA A 116 -2.73 3.33 -5.31
C ALA A 116 -2.73 3.62 -3.80
N ALA A 117 -2.09 4.71 -3.38
CA ALA A 117 -2.26 5.24 -2.02
C ALA A 117 -3.76 5.44 -1.72
N GLY A 118 -4.23 4.98 -0.55
CA GLY A 118 -5.64 4.99 -0.19
C GLY A 118 -6.49 3.86 -0.76
N THR A 119 -5.92 2.92 -1.54
CA THR A 119 -6.65 1.70 -1.95
C THR A 119 -6.94 0.86 -0.72
N ARG A 120 -8.18 0.39 -0.54
CA ARG A 120 -8.52 -0.56 0.53
C ARG A 120 -7.79 -1.89 0.29
N ILE A 121 -7.07 -2.35 1.30
CA ILE A 121 -6.28 -3.59 1.24
C ILE A 121 -6.82 -4.68 2.17
N GLY A 122 -7.71 -4.34 3.10
CA GLY A 122 -8.34 -5.31 3.98
C GLY A 122 -9.09 -4.66 5.12
N THR A 123 -9.29 -5.41 6.20
CA THR A 123 -9.84 -4.93 7.47
C THR A 123 -9.02 -5.45 8.63
N VAL A 124 -8.99 -4.72 9.74
CA VAL A 124 -8.36 -5.20 10.98
C VAL A 124 -9.04 -6.49 11.43
N GLN A 125 -8.26 -7.53 11.75
CA GLN A 125 -8.81 -8.80 12.22
C GLN A 125 -9.30 -8.68 13.67
N ASP A 126 -10.35 -9.45 13.98
CA ASP A 126 -10.80 -9.65 15.35
C ASP A 126 -9.93 -10.73 16.03
N ARG A 127 -8.68 -10.38 16.32
CA ARG A 127 -7.73 -11.31 16.94
C ARG A 127 -6.84 -10.61 17.97
N PRO A 128 -6.88 -11.03 19.25
CA PRO A 128 -5.99 -10.50 20.28
C PRO A 128 -4.56 -11.06 20.16
N GLY A 129 -3.64 -10.53 20.97
CA GLY A 129 -2.28 -11.05 21.15
C GLY A 129 -1.18 -10.20 20.52
N HIS A 130 -1.40 -9.57 19.35
CA HIS A 130 -0.39 -8.66 18.77
C HIS A 130 -0.20 -7.41 19.64
N CYS A 131 -1.30 -6.76 20.03
CA CYS A 131 -1.33 -5.60 20.94
C CYS A 131 -1.82 -5.98 22.36
N GLY A 132 -1.54 -7.20 22.79
CA GLY A 132 -2.07 -7.74 24.05
C GLY A 132 -3.59 -7.87 24.00
N LEU A 133 -4.27 -7.27 24.99
CA LEU A 133 -5.74 -7.27 25.12
C LEU A 133 -6.45 -6.23 24.24
N ARG A 134 -5.70 -5.37 23.54
CA ARG A 134 -6.26 -4.32 22.67
C ARG A 134 -6.25 -4.76 21.21
N HIS A 135 -7.18 -4.24 20.43
CA HIS A 135 -7.12 -4.31 18.97
C HIS A 135 -6.39 -3.09 18.41
N CYS A 136 -5.58 -3.33 17.39
CA CYS A 136 -4.76 -2.31 16.76
C CYS A 136 -4.44 -2.73 15.33
N LEU A 137 -3.87 -1.80 14.56
CA LEU A 137 -3.13 -2.10 13.35
C LEU A 137 -1.66 -1.79 13.60
N HIS A 138 -0.82 -2.81 13.55
CA HIS A 138 0.61 -2.65 13.37
C HIS A 138 0.92 -2.24 11.93
N TRP A 139 1.63 -1.13 11.81
CA TRP A 139 2.12 -0.62 10.55
C TRP A 139 3.64 -0.58 10.61
N GLY A 140 4.30 -1.33 9.74
CA GLY A 140 5.75 -1.39 9.65
C GLY A 140 6.29 -0.75 8.38
N LEU A 141 7.53 -0.28 8.43
CA LEU A 141 8.29 0.22 7.29
C LEU A 141 9.70 -0.38 7.31
N ARG A 142 10.18 -0.80 6.13
CA ARG A 142 11.57 -1.21 5.95
C ARG A 142 12.15 -0.76 4.62
N HIS A 143 13.46 -0.58 4.59
CA HIS A 143 14.29 -0.42 3.39
C HIS A 143 15.34 -1.54 3.39
N GLY A 144 15.22 -2.49 2.46
CA GLY A 144 16.01 -3.72 2.51
C GLY A 144 15.76 -4.48 3.82
N LEU A 145 16.82 -4.64 4.62
CA LEU A 145 16.79 -5.28 5.95
C LEU A 145 16.59 -4.29 7.11
N LEU A 146 16.71 -2.99 6.85
CA LEU A 146 16.62 -1.96 7.89
C LEU A 146 15.16 -1.58 8.15
N TYR A 147 14.72 -1.69 9.40
CA TYR A 147 13.44 -1.15 9.84
C TYR A 147 13.55 0.36 10.09
N LEU A 148 12.51 1.09 9.70
CA LEU A 148 12.42 2.53 9.81
C LEU A 148 11.12 2.91 10.51
N ASP A 149 11.06 4.10 11.10
CA ASP A 149 9.81 4.64 11.63
C ASP A 149 8.81 4.89 10.47
N PRO A 150 7.67 4.18 10.40
CA PRO A 150 6.66 4.39 9.35
C PRO A 150 6.01 5.77 9.39
N LEU A 151 6.01 6.47 10.55
CA LEU A 151 5.48 7.83 10.65
C LEU A 151 6.33 8.84 9.85
N SER A 152 7.60 8.50 9.54
CA SER A 152 8.45 9.32 8.67
C SER A 152 7.91 9.47 7.25
N LEU A 153 7.07 8.52 6.78
CA LEU A 153 6.43 8.60 5.46
C LEU A 153 5.43 9.74 5.37
N LEU A 154 4.74 10.03 6.47
CA LEU A 154 3.66 11.03 6.53
C LEU A 154 4.18 12.46 6.58
N ARG A 155 5.50 12.64 6.64
CA ARG A 155 6.16 13.93 6.84
C ARG A 155 6.77 14.46 5.55
N PHE A 156 6.00 15.06 4.64
CA PHE A 156 6.51 15.99 3.60
C PHE A 156 5.38 16.99 3.25
N GLN A 157 5.52 18.29 3.02
CA GLN A 157 6.63 19.18 2.63
C GLN A 157 6.27 20.57 3.20
N VAL A 158 7.10 21.19 4.05
CA VAL A 158 6.85 22.60 4.45
C VAL A 158 7.04 23.45 3.19
N ARG A 159 5.95 23.95 2.62
CA ARG A 159 6.00 25.05 1.66
C ARG A 159 5.82 26.33 2.45
N LEU A 160 6.89 27.10 2.59
CA LEU A 160 6.76 28.49 3.02
C LEU A 160 5.95 29.23 1.96
N LEU A 161 4.84 29.83 2.36
CA LEU A 161 4.16 30.82 1.53
C LEU A 161 4.98 32.13 1.63
N PRO A 162 5.22 32.83 0.50
CA PRO A 162 5.82 34.15 0.57
C PRO A 162 4.91 35.06 1.41
N ILE A 163 5.48 35.73 2.40
CA ILE A 163 4.82 36.85 3.05
C ILE A 163 4.91 38.04 2.09
N TRP A 164 3.80 38.43 1.48
CA TRP A 164 3.76 39.72 0.81
C TRP A 164 3.63 40.79 1.89
N PRO A 165 4.54 41.78 1.98
CA PRO A 165 4.33 42.91 2.87
C PRO A 165 3.02 43.62 2.46
N PRO A 166 2.24 44.17 3.41
CA PRO A 166 1.06 44.96 3.04
C PRO A 166 1.50 46.03 2.05
N SER A 167 0.80 46.10 0.90
CA SER A 167 1.06 47.06 -0.16
C SER A 167 1.21 48.46 0.45
N SER A 168 2.36 49.08 0.27
CA SER A 168 2.56 50.49 0.64
C SER A 168 1.45 51.33 0.00
N PRO A 169 0.76 52.20 0.75
CA PRO A 169 -0.27 53.05 0.17
C PRO A 169 0.36 53.94 -0.92
N SER A 170 -0.32 54.04 -2.06
CA SER A 170 0.08 54.87 -3.19
C SER A 170 0.21 56.33 -2.74
N PRO A 171 1.33 57.05 -3.05
CA PRO A 171 1.53 58.43 -2.64
C PRO A 171 0.74 59.45 -3.48
N TYR A 172 -0.22 59.02 -4.31
CA TYR A 172 -1.00 59.91 -5.17
C TYR A 172 -2.48 59.84 -4.85
N LEU A 173 -2.88 60.61 -3.83
CA LEU A 173 -4.19 61.26 -3.78
C LEU A 173 -3.96 62.70 -3.31
N HIS A 174 -4.07 63.63 -4.25
CA HIS A 174 -4.37 65.04 -4.04
C HIS A 174 -5.88 65.23 -4.20
#